data_AF-A0AA38NZ88-F1
#
_entry.id   AF-A0AA38NZ88-F1
#
_cell.length_a   1.000
_cell.length_b   1.000
_cell.length_c   1.000
_cell.angle_alpha   90.00
_cell.angle_beta   90.00
_cell.angle_gamma   90.00
#
_symmetry.space_group_name_H-M   'P 1'
#
loop_
_entity.id
_entity.type
_entity.pdbx_description
1 polymer ?
#
loop_
_entity_poly.entity_id
_entity_poly.type
_entity_poly.pdbx_seq_one_letter_code
_entity_poly.pdbx_strand_id
1 'polypeptide(L)'
;MSLPPPSYESSDALIPDYSIEPRADEQRLQYQQKRPLQGFDRPTGVFVQQKDGITVVLNHQENKTQTPFVEQYSNIEGTLIIDAPESASEVVLKLTGNIEAVSPATGWISVTVLDQTHTLFRNSSDGTKSQSNCPSSLPFSCPLPHTFNYSGREYQLPPSYYVLMGGQGQAYYAKCTYNFSAVVIKERSRRTASFLGKNKKHSNNFVIEYMPRSRPPRPLVGHPLSATTSERFPTGSEEWRQFTYQLSTKSKKYALEPLTCQFFLPSVGIFGIRDSIPFHVQIIGSTDSLAKLQTVAAKNGKSIFRVHLLRQVTINNNGKQSAVHFPLGEAKISVAPLANSSGTTSSGQGQQGSSLSWEGAVCCDLSEEKIAPSFNAGIVSVMDFVILELAKPDKSLLNPFRQGHGVRLVSNSWKITRSETEGY
;
A
#
# COMPACT_ATOMS: atom_id res chain seq x y z
N MET A 1 -31.84 -26.93 20.91
CA MET A 1 -30.96 -27.20 22.06
C MET A 1 -29.54 -27.18 21.53
N SER A 2 -28.74 -26.17 21.89
CA SER A 2 -27.32 -26.13 21.49
C SER A 2 -26.54 -27.05 22.42
N LEU A 3 -25.80 -28.00 21.84
CA LEU A 3 -24.86 -28.79 22.62
C LEU A 3 -23.78 -27.85 23.20
N PRO A 4 -23.35 -28.06 24.45
CA PRO A 4 -22.25 -27.31 25.01
C PRO A 4 -20.99 -27.56 24.15
N PRO A 5 -20.13 -26.54 23.97
CA PRO A 5 -18.85 -26.76 23.33
C PRO A 5 -18.08 -27.85 24.10
N PRO A 6 -17.25 -28.66 23.41
CA PRO A 6 -16.46 -29.69 24.07
C PRO A 6 -15.67 -29.08 25.23
N SER A 7 -15.74 -29.72 26.39
CA SER A 7 -14.91 -29.37 27.54
C SER A 7 -13.47 -29.70 27.16
N TYR A 8 -12.64 -28.66 27.03
CA TYR A 8 -11.20 -28.84 27.04
C TYR A 8 -10.84 -29.12 28.50
N GLU A 9 -10.84 -30.39 28.88
CA GLU A 9 -10.19 -30.80 30.12
C GLU A 9 -8.75 -30.27 30.05
N SER A 10 -8.33 -29.59 31.11
CA SER A 10 -6.95 -29.14 31.31
C SER A 10 -6.07 -30.37 31.46
N SER A 11 -5.79 -31.04 30.34
CA SER A 11 -4.86 -32.13 30.31
C SER A 11 -3.50 -31.54 30.68
N ASP A 12 -2.87 -32.09 31.73
CA ASP A 12 -1.44 -31.98 32.02
C ASP A 12 -0.56 -32.54 30.88
N ALA A 13 -1.11 -32.69 29.67
CA ALA A 13 -0.40 -33.02 28.46
C ALA A 13 0.59 -31.89 28.19
N LEU A 14 1.88 -32.24 28.33
CA LEU A 14 3.00 -31.40 27.94
C LEU A 14 2.70 -30.82 26.56
N ILE A 15 2.79 -29.49 26.45
CA ILE A 15 2.69 -28.78 25.18
C ILE A 15 3.61 -29.51 24.20
N PRO A 16 3.12 -30.02 23.06
CA PRO A 16 3.95 -30.77 22.14
C PRO A 16 5.16 -29.93 21.75
N ASP A 17 6.32 -30.59 21.75
CA ASP A 17 7.60 -29.96 21.41
C ASP A 17 7.66 -29.76 19.89
N TYR A 18 7.12 -28.63 19.44
CA TYR A 18 7.09 -28.26 18.03
C TYR A 18 8.51 -27.91 17.54
N SER A 19 9.07 -28.72 16.65
CA SER A 19 10.29 -28.38 15.91
C SER A 19 9.99 -27.62 14.62
N ILE A 20 10.94 -26.79 14.17
CA ILE A 20 10.82 -26.05 12.88
C ILE A 20 10.76 -27.01 11.69
N GLU A 21 11.53 -28.10 11.75
CA GLU A 21 11.47 -29.17 10.77
C GLU A 21 10.57 -30.30 11.29
N PRO A 22 9.70 -30.87 10.43
CA PRO A 22 8.91 -32.01 10.81
C PRO A 22 9.84 -33.17 11.22
N ARG A 23 9.47 -33.87 12.28
CA ARG A 23 10.12 -35.14 12.67
C ARG A 23 9.87 -36.20 11.60
N ALA A 24 10.57 -37.33 11.69
CA ALA A 24 10.47 -38.41 10.70
C ALA A 24 9.05 -39.00 10.57
N ASP A 25 8.23 -38.85 11.61
CA ASP A 25 6.83 -39.26 11.71
C ASP A 25 5.83 -38.14 11.44
N GLU A 26 6.29 -36.92 11.18
CA GLU A 26 5.43 -35.76 10.91
C GLU A 26 5.39 -35.44 9.41
N GLN A 27 4.20 -35.08 8.92
CA GLN A 27 4.03 -34.61 7.54
C GLN A 27 3.75 -33.11 7.53
N ARG A 28 4.59 -32.36 6.81
CA ARG A 28 4.37 -30.93 6.60
C ARG A 28 3.28 -30.73 5.53
N LEU A 29 2.06 -30.38 5.96
CA LEU A 29 0.94 -30.10 5.06
C LEU A 29 1.16 -28.84 4.21
N GLN A 30 1.83 -27.84 4.78
CA GLN A 30 2.13 -26.59 4.10
C GLN A 30 3.52 -26.10 4.51
N TYR A 31 4.45 -26.05 3.55
CA TYR A 31 5.72 -25.37 3.75
C TYR A 31 5.57 -23.91 3.33
N GLN A 32 5.23 -23.06 4.30
CA GLN A 32 5.64 -21.67 4.18
C GLN A 32 7.13 -21.66 4.48
N GLN A 33 7.96 -21.77 3.44
CA GLN A 33 9.38 -21.46 3.57
C GLN A 33 9.41 -20.09 4.26
N LYS A 34 9.83 -20.05 5.54
CA LYS A 34 10.29 -18.81 6.18
C LYS A 34 11.44 -18.40 5.28
N ARG A 35 11.14 -17.67 4.22
CA ARG A 35 12.17 -17.23 3.30
C ARG A 35 13.15 -16.51 4.19
N PRO A 36 14.43 -16.90 4.17
CA PRO A 36 15.42 -16.14 4.89
C PRO A 36 15.20 -14.69 4.46
N LEU A 37 15.18 -13.77 5.43
CA LEU A 37 15.11 -12.33 5.19
C LEU A 37 16.21 -11.85 4.19
N GLN A 38 17.13 -12.73 3.78
CA GLN A 38 18.12 -12.68 2.69
C GLN A 38 17.74 -12.00 1.35
N GLY A 39 16.49 -11.62 1.13
CA GLY A 39 16.13 -10.79 -0.03
C GLY A 39 16.01 -9.29 0.27
N PHE A 40 16.00 -8.92 1.54
CA PHE A 40 15.97 -7.53 1.99
C PHE A 40 17.06 -7.42 3.06
N ASP A 41 18.31 -7.46 2.63
CA ASP A 41 19.41 -7.08 3.49
C ASP A 41 19.04 -5.73 4.09
N ARG A 42 18.94 -5.68 5.43
CA ARG A 42 18.72 -4.42 6.13
C ARG A 42 19.81 -3.48 5.60
N PRO A 43 19.44 -2.32 5.02
CA PRO A 43 20.44 -1.43 4.45
C PRO A 43 21.53 -1.19 5.50
N THR A 44 22.79 -1.23 5.09
CA THR A 44 23.93 -1.06 6.01
C THR A 44 24.55 0.32 5.89
N GLY A 45 24.04 1.17 5.00
CA GLY A 45 24.52 2.52 4.78
C GLY A 45 24.14 3.47 5.91
N VAL A 46 24.65 4.70 5.80
CA VAL A 46 24.38 5.78 6.74
C VAL A 46 23.94 7.04 6.01
N PHE A 47 23.06 7.81 6.64
CA PHE A 47 22.73 9.17 6.22
C PHE A 47 23.44 10.16 7.16
N VAL A 48 24.15 11.13 6.61
CA VAL A 48 24.89 12.13 7.38
C VAL A 48 24.41 13.52 7.00
N GLN A 49 24.01 14.32 7.98
CA GLN A 49 23.69 15.71 7.77
C GLN A 49 24.31 16.59 8.85
N GLN A 50 25.00 17.64 8.42
CA GLN A 50 25.61 18.63 9.30
C GLN A 50 24.94 19.99 9.13
N LYS A 51 24.53 20.61 10.23
CA LYS A 51 23.94 21.94 10.25
C LYS A 51 24.12 22.59 11.63
N ASP A 52 24.46 23.87 11.65
CA ASP A 52 24.55 24.70 12.88
C ASP A 52 25.45 24.12 13.99
N GLY A 53 26.52 23.40 13.61
CA GLY A 53 27.45 22.74 14.53
C GLY A 53 26.91 21.45 15.15
N ILE A 54 25.89 20.86 14.51
CA ILE A 54 25.26 19.60 14.88
C ILE A 54 25.34 18.66 13.68
N THR A 55 25.98 17.51 13.83
CA THR A 55 26.03 16.45 12.83
C THR A 55 25.17 15.28 13.27
N VAL A 56 24.18 14.91 12.46
CA VAL A 56 23.32 13.75 12.68
C VAL A 56 23.78 12.63 11.74
N VAL A 57 24.08 11.47 12.31
CA VAL A 57 24.37 10.23 11.56
C VAL A 57 23.25 9.24 11.84
N LEU A 58 22.46 8.89 10.82
CA LEU A 58 21.43 7.86 10.90
C LEU A 58 21.93 6.56 10.29
N ASN A 59 21.69 5.46 10.99
CA ASN A 59 22.06 4.12 10.56
C ASN A 59 20.96 3.49 9.69
N HIS A 60 21.30 2.38 9.06
CA HIS A 60 20.41 1.52 8.29
C HIS A 60 19.75 2.19 7.07
N GLN A 61 20.55 2.96 6.34
CA GLN A 61 20.11 3.74 5.19
C GLN A 61 20.60 3.13 3.88
N GLU A 62 19.92 3.43 2.78
CA GLU A 62 20.41 3.11 1.44
C GLU A 62 21.66 3.94 1.13
N ASN A 63 22.59 3.34 0.38
CA ASN A 63 23.83 4.00 0.01
C ASN A 63 23.54 5.29 -0.78
N LYS A 64 24.11 6.42 -0.33
CA LYS A 64 23.97 7.74 -0.95
C LYS A 64 22.54 8.29 -0.98
N THR A 65 21.67 7.85 -0.07
CA THR A 65 20.33 8.44 0.03
C THR A 65 20.39 9.92 0.40
N GLN A 66 19.59 10.74 -0.26
CA GLN A 66 19.43 12.17 0.04
C GLN A 66 18.36 12.42 1.11
N THR A 67 17.44 11.48 1.27
CA THR A 67 16.37 11.55 2.26
C THR A 67 16.37 10.25 3.04
N PRO A 68 16.62 10.29 4.36
CA PRO A 68 16.62 9.08 5.15
C PRO A 68 15.21 8.50 5.20
N PHE A 69 15.12 7.18 5.21
CA PHE A 69 13.85 6.49 5.31
C PHE A 69 13.77 5.68 6.61
N VAL A 70 12.53 5.48 7.05
CA VAL A 70 12.20 4.73 8.27
C VAL A 70 11.08 3.75 7.95
N GLU A 71 11.24 2.51 8.39
CA GLU A 71 10.27 1.44 8.17
C GLU A 71 9.27 1.34 9.33
N GLN A 72 8.15 0.64 9.10
CA GLN A 72 7.23 0.29 10.18
C GLN A 72 7.95 -0.56 11.24
N TYR A 73 7.68 -0.30 12.52
CA TYR A 73 8.28 -1.04 13.64
C TYR A 73 9.80 -0.86 13.78
N SER A 74 10.41 0.06 13.04
CA SER A 74 11.84 0.34 13.17
C SER A 74 12.10 1.47 14.17
N ASN A 75 13.26 1.38 14.83
CA ASN A 75 13.80 2.46 15.63
C ASN A 75 14.61 3.39 14.72
N ILE A 76 14.50 4.70 14.94
CA ILE A 76 15.42 5.68 14.36
C ILE A 76 16.70 5.61 15.20
N GLU A 77 17.69 4.92 14.66
CA GLU A 77 18.98 4.67 15.30
C GLU A 77 20.07 5.56 14.68
N GLY A 78 20.91 6.14 15.53
CA GLY A 78 21.95 7.03 15.05
C GLY A 78 22.89 7.53 16.12
N THR A 79 23.72 8.48 15.72
CA THR A 79 24.63 9.20 16.61
C THR A 79 24.58 10.68 16.29
N LEU A 80 24.48 11.50 17.34
CA LEU A 80 24.55 12.94 17.26
C LEU A 80 25.96 13.38 17.65
N ILE A 81 26.62 14.17 16.79
CA ILE A 81 27.93 14.76 17.05
C ILE A 81 27.76 16.27 17.19
N ILE A 82 28.32 16.86 18.26
CA ILE A 82 28.17 18.26 18.62
C ILE A 82 29.54 18.93 18.66
N ASP A 83 29.73 20.02 17.91
CA ASP A 83 31.04 20.65 17.74
C ASP A 83 31.55 21.36 19.01
N ALA A 84 30.65 21.87 19.86
CA ALA A 84 30.97 22.63 21.08
C ALA A 84 30.09 22.18 22.26
N PRO A 85 30.28 20.94 22.75
CA PRO A 85 29.39 20.30 23.72
C PRO A 85 29.48 20.92 25.12
N GLU A 86 30.60 21.54 25.49
CA GLU A 86 30.80 22.22 26.78
C GLU A 86 29.82 23.38 27.02
N SER A 87 29.27 23.94 25.94
CA SER A 87 28.28 25.01 26.00
C SER A 87 26.84 24.51 26.03
N ALA A 88 26.60 23.22 25.80
CA ALA A 88 25.26 22.64 25.73
C ALA A 88 24.68 22.45 27.14
N SER A 89 23.52 23.03 27.39
CA SER A 89 22.72 22.75 28.59
C SER A 89 21.70 21.64 28.36
N GLU A 90 21.23 21.47 27.12
CA GLU A 90 20.24 20.45 26.80
C GLU A 90 20.37 19.99 25.35
N VAL A 91 20.23 18.69 25.13
CA VAL A 91 20.20 18.07 23.80
C VAL A 91 18.92 17.27 23.68
N VAL A 92 18.12 17.63 22.68
CA VAL A 92 16.77 17.11 22.48
C VAL A 92 16.61 16.65 21.04
N LEU A 93 16.12 15.43 20.84
CA LEU A 93 15.61 14.97 19.56
C LEU A 93 14.10 15.16 19.53
N LYS A 94 13.59 15.65 18.41
CA LYS A 94 12.15 15.75 18.16
C LYS A 94 11.82 15.02 16.87
N LEU A 95 10.73 14.27 16.94
CA LEU A 95 10.16 13.58 15.80
C LEU A 95 8.73 14.07 15.67
N THR A 96 8.43 14.76 14.58
CA THR A 96 7.11 15.33 14.32
C THR A 96 6.55 14.79 13.03
N GLY A 97 5.22 14.64 12.95
CA GLY A 97 4.54 14.18 11.76
C GLY A 97 3.22 14.90 11.61
N ASN A 98 2.92 15.35 10.39
CA ASN A 98 1.71 16.10 10.09
C ASN A 98 1.07 15.58 8.80
N ILE A 99 -0.26 15.46 8.83
CA ILE A 99 -1.08 15.33 7.63
C ILE A 99 -1.68 16.69 7.32
N GLU A 100 -1.44 17.18 6.11
CA GLU A 100 -2.08 18.37 5.56
C GLU A 100 -2.94 17.95 4.38
N ALA A 101 -4.17 18.46 4.29
CA ALA A 101 -5.04 18.21 3.15
C ALA A 101 -5.87 19.43 2.78
N VAL A 102 -6.19 19.57 1.50
CA VAL A 102 -7.08 20.61 0.96
C VAL A 102 -8.06 19.96 -0.01
N SER A 103 -9.35 20.30 0.11
CA SER A 103 -10.33 20.03 -0.94
C SER A 103 -11.34 21.18 -1.04
N PRO A 104 -12.03 21.34 -2.19
CA PRO A 104 -13.08 22.36 -2.33
C PRO A 104 -14.20 22.24 -1.29
N ALA A 105 -14.54 21.03 -0.86
CA ALA A 105 -15.63 20.78 0.08
C ALA A 105 -15.21 20.92 1.56
N THR A 106 -13.95 20.62 1.87
CA THR A 106 -13.45 20.56 3.27
C THR A 106 -12.58 21.74 3.68
N GLY A 107 -12.11 22.55 2.73
CA GLY A 107 -11.07 23.56 2.96
C GLY A 107 -9.72 22.92 3.30
N TRP A 108 -8.83 23.72 3.90
CA TRP A 108 -7.54 23.27 4.43
C TRP A 108 -7.70 22.66 5.82
N ILE A 109 -7.02 21.55 6.05
CA ILE A 109 -6.94 20.87 7.34
C ILE A 109 -5.51 20.39 7.59
N SER A 110 -5.06 20.48 8.84
CA SER A 110 -3.77 19.97 9.30
C SER A 110 -3.94 19.23 10.62
N VAL A 111 -3.36 18.03 10.72
CA VAL A 111 -3.41 17.18 11.92
C VAL A 111 -2.01 16.70 12.23
N THR A 112 -1.57 16.95 13.46
CA THR A 112 -0.35 16.35 14.00
C THR A 112 -0.61 14.90 14.35
N VAL A 113 0.07 14.00 13.63
CA VAL A 113 -0.03 12.55 13.83
C VAL A 113 1.11 11.99 14.67
N LEU A 114 2.16 12.79 14.87
CA LEU A 114 3.32 12.42 15.64
C LEU A 114 3.94 13.67 16.27
N ASP A 115 4.18 13.62 17.57
CA ASP A 115 4.93 14.64 18.31
C ASP A 115 5.65 13.97 19.48
N GLN A 116 6.86 13.48 19.21
CA GLN A 116 7.72 12.85 20.20
C GLN A 116 8.94 13.70 20.46
N THR A 117 9.33 13.75 21.73
CA THR A 117 10.52 14.47 22.19
C THR A 117 11.34 13.54 23.07
N HIS A 118 12.62 13.36 22.73
CA HIS A 118 13.57 12.54 23.47
C HIS A 118 14.75 13.41 23.92
N THR A 119 14.91 13.58 25.23
CA THR A 119 16.06 14.31 25.81
C THR A 119 17.24 13.35 25.94
N LEU A 120 18.33 13.60 25.20
CA LEU A 120 19.56 12.80 25.27
C LEU A 120 20.49 13.27 26.38
N PHE A 121 20.49 14.57 26.64
CA PHE A 121 21.31 15.18 27.65
C PHE A 121 20.58 16.39 28.24
N ARG A 122 20.66 16.56 29.55
CA ARG A 122 20.22 17.76 30.26
C ARG A 122 21.15 18.00 31.43
N ASN A 123 21.74 19.18 31.49
CA ASN A 123 22.57 19.57 32.62
C ASN A 123 21.67 19.74 33.85
N SER A 124 21.90 18.94 34.90
CA SER A 124 21.11 19.04 36.13
C SER A 124 21.54 20.27 36.91
N SER A 125 20.61 21.20 37.14
CA SER A 125 20.84 22.37 37.99
C SER A 125 20.70 22.07 39.48
N ASP A 126 20.33 20.84 39.87
CA ASP A 126 20.24 20.47 41.27
C ASP A 126 21.63 20.46 41.88
N GLY A 127 21.87 21.34 42.86
CA GLY A 127 23.17 21.84 43.36
C GLY A 127 24.15 20.82 43.95
N THR A 128 24.00 19.53 43.65
CA THR A 128 25.01 18.50 43.89
C THR A 128 26.14 18.61 42.86
N LYS A 129 27.35 18.92 43.36
CA LYS A 129 28.53 19.51 42.69
C LYS A 129 29.18 18.76 41.52
N SER A 130 28.56 17.76 40.91
CA SER A 130 29.11 17.08 39.73
C SER A 130 28.49 17.66 38.45
N GLN A 131 29.04 18.78 37.98
CA GLN A 131 28.75 19.30 36.63
C GLN A 131 29.25 18.28 35.61
N SER A 132 28.34 17.51 35.00
CA SER A 132 28.66 16.68 33.84
C SER A 132 28.58 17.54 32.59
N ASN A 133 29.70 17.72 31.90
CA ASN A 133 29.69 18.31 30.56
C ASN A 133 28.92 17.40 29.59
N CYS A 134 28.28 18.00 28.58
CA CYS A 134 27.67 17.21 27.51
C CYS A 134 28.76 16.39 26.79
N PRO A 135 28.52 15.10 26.49
CA PRO A 135 29.38 14.36 25.57
C PRO A 135 29.38 14.99 24.17
N SER A 136 30.51 14.93 23.46
CA SER A 136 30.62 15.38 22.06
C SER A 136 29.88 14.46 21.08
N SER A 137 29.65 13.21 21.48
CA SER A 137 28.95 12.19 20.71
C SER A 137 27.89 11.53 21.58
N LEU A 138 26.64 11.52 21.09
CA LEU A 138 25.49 10.99 21.79
C LEU A 138 24.79 9.95 20.89
N PRO A 139 24.96 8.64 21.14
CA PRO A 139 24.19 7.63 20.45
C PRO A 139 22.71 7.73 20.86
N PHE A 140 21.81 7.42 19.94
CA PHE A 140 20.38 7.42 20.22
C PHE A 140 19.65 6.30 19.47
N SER A 141 18.51 5.90 20.05
CA SER A 141 17.54 5.00 19.45
C SER A 141 16.15 5.47 19.87
N CYS A 142 15.37 5.96 18.90
CA CYS A 142 14.03 6.50 19.14
C CYS A 142 12.99 5.61 18.47
N PRO A 143 12.09 4.95 19.24
CA PRO A 143 11.04 4.13 18.65
C PRO A 143 9.96 5.00 18.00
N LEU A 144 9.61 4.71 16.75
CA LEU A 144 8.51 5.35 16.05
C LEU A 144 7.18 4.67 16.45
N PRO A 145 6.16 5.41 16.93
CA PRO A 145 4.88 4.83 17.30
C PRO A 145 4.17 4.35 16.03
N HIS A 146 3.29 3.36 16.16
CA HIS A 146 2.61 2.79 15.00
C HIS A 146 1.27 3.45 14.73
N THR A 147 0.71 4.05 15.77
CA THR A 147 -0.63 4.58 15.76
C THR A 147 -0.67 5.99 16.32
N PHE A 148 -1.75 6.69 15.99
CA PHE A 148 -2.08 7.98 16.56
C PHE A 148 -3.59 8.05 16.80
N ASN A 149 -4.01 8.88 17.75
CA ASN A 149 -5.41 9.09 18.05
C ASN A 149 -5.94 10.30 17.28
N TYR A 150 -7.04 10.12 16.57
CA TYR A 150 -7.76 11.19 15.88
C TYR A 150 -9.26 11.01 16.04
N SER A 151 -9.95 12.04 16.52
CA SER A 151 -11.39 12.01 16.78
C SER A 151 -11.84 10.81 17.64
N GLY A 152 -11.04 10.45 18.65
CA GLY A 152 -11.34 9.35 19.58
C GLY A 152 -11.17 7.94 18.99
N ARG A 153 -10.60 7.80 17.79
CA ARG A 153 -10.26 6.52 17.18
C ARG A 153 -8.75 6.43 16.95
N GLU A 154 -8.23 5.23 17.11
CA GLU A 154 -6.84 4.93 16.82
C GLU A 154 -6.67 4.60 15.32
N TYR A 155 -5.69 5.24 14.68
CA TYR A 155 -5.33 5.01 13.28
C TYR A 155 -3.85 4.65 13.19
N GLN A 156 -3.47 3.89 12.17
CA GLN A 156 -2.06 3.64 11.84
C GLN A 156 -1.42 4.92 11.29
N LEU A 157 -0.15 5.15 11.58
CA LEU A 157 0.63 6.21 10.93
C LEU A 157 0.62 5.96 9.41
N PRO A 158 0.20 6.95 8.58
CA PRO A 158 0.23 6.81 7.13
C PRO A 158 1.67 6.83 6.60
N PRO A 159 1.96 6.21 5.44
CA PRO A 159 3.23 6.45 4.74
C PRO A 159 3.47 7.95 4.50
N SER A 160 4.73 8.35 4.34
CA SER A 160 5.05 9.62 3.69
C SER A 160 4.34 9.65 2.34
N TYR A 161 3.57 10.70 2.11
CA TYR A 161 2.65 10.78 0.99
C TYR A 161 2.59 12.21 0.50
N TYR A 162 2.52 12.39 -0.81
CA TYR A 162 2.30 13.67 -1.43
C TYR A 162 1.48 13.43 -2.70
N VAL A 163 0.40 14.17 -2.83
CA VAL A 163 -0.39 14.16 -4.06
C VAL A 163 -1.02 15.53 -4.24
N LEU A 164 -0.90 16.06 -5.46
CA LEU A 164 -1.59 17.25 -5.92
C LEU A 164 -2.46 16.82 -7.10
N MET A 165 -3.77 16.83 -6.91
CA MET A 165 -4.74 16.44 -7.94
C MET A 165 -5.63 17.62 -8.29
N GLY A 166 -6.03 17.73 -9.54
CA GLY A 166 -6.96 18.76 -9.97
C GLY A 166 -6.57 19.46 -11.27
N GLY A 167 -7.58 19.81 -12.07
CA GLY A 167 -7.41 20.61 -13.29
C GLY A 167 -7.57 22.11 -13.04
N GLN A 168 -7.78 22.88 -14.11
CA GLN A 168 -7.99 24.33 -14.08
C GLN A 168 -9.13 24.73 -13.13
N GLY A 169 -8.82 25.03 -11.86
CA GLY A 169 -9.72 25.67 -10.90
C GLY A 169 -10.14 24.86 -9.67
N GLN A 170 -9.80 23.57 -9.56
CA GLN A 170 -10.10 22.78 -8.34
C GLN A 170 -8.86 22.00 -7.91
N ALA A 171 -8.25 22.39 -6.79
CA ALA A 171 -7.09 21.69 -6.24
C ALA A 171 -7.50 20.78 -5.08
N TYR A 172 -7.10 19.53 -5.18
CA TYR A 172 -7.07 18.53 -4.13
C TYR A 172 -5.61 18.32 -3.75
N TYR A 173 -5.32 18.39 -2.47
CA TYR A 173 -3.97 18.23 -1.96
C TYR A 173 -4.02 17.33 -0.75
N ALA A 174 -3.09 16.38 -0.67
CA ALA A 174 -2.85 15.62 0.54
C ALA A 174 -1.36 15.37 0.69
N LYS A 175 -0.83 15.66 1.88
CA LYS A 175 0.58 15.52 2.21
C LYS A 175 0.73 14.96 3.61
N CYS A 176 1.47 13.86 3.74
CA CYS A 176 1.88 13.28 5.01
C CYS A 176 3.40 13.48 5.12
N THR A 177 3.84 14.26 6.10
CA THR A 177 5.27 14.54 6.32
C THR A 177 5.71 14.09 7.70
N TYR A 178 6.95 13.65 7.78
CA TYR A 178 7.64 13.34 9.03
C TYR A 178 8.95 14.11 9.05
N ASN A 179 9.25 14.76 10.18
CA ASN A 179 10.46 15.55 10.36
C ASN A 179 11.20 15.06 11.58
N PHE A 180 12.52 14.96 11.44
CA PHE A 180 13.44 14.78 12.55
C PHE A 180 14.13 16.10 12.84
N SER A 181 14.36 16.39 14.11
CA SER A 181 14.98 17.63 14.56
C SER A 181 15.87 17.37 15.75
N ALA A 182 17.18 17.50 15.57
CA ALA A 182 18.13 17.52 16.66
C ALA A 182 18.34 18.97 17.12
N VAL A 183 18.08 19.23 18.40
CA VAL A 183 18.11 20.56 19.00
C VAL A 183 19.16 20.58 20.11
N VAL A 184 20.10 21.50 20.02
CA VAL A 184 21.07 21.78 21.09
C VAL A 184 20.77 23.16 21.66
N ILE A 185 20.44 23.20 22.94
CA ILE A 185 20.23 24.42 23.71
C ILE A 185 21.54 24.71 24.45
N LYS A 186 22.05 25.93 24.28
CA LYS A 186 23.31 26.35 24.90
C LYS A 186 23.06 27.33 26.05
N GLU A 187 23.75 27.12 27.17
CA GLU A 187 23.73 28.05 28.30
C GLU A 187 24.58 29.27 27.94
N ARG A 188 24.04 30.47 28.15
CA ARG A 188 24.81 31.69 27.93
C ARG A 188 25.64 31.98 29.18
N SER A 189 26.91 32.36 28.99
CA SER A 189 27.77 32.78 30.08
C SER A 189 27.12 33.91 30.89
N ARG A 190 27.02 33.72 32.21
CA ARG A 190 26.39 34.66 33.16
C ARG A 190 26.93 36.09 33.06
N ARG A 191 28.16 36.28 32.57
CA ARG A 191 28.78 37.61 32.40
C ARG A 191 28.09 38.51 31.36
N THR A 192 27.28 37.97 30.45
CA THR A 192 26.60 38.75 29.39
C THR A 192 25.07 38.74 29.50
N ALA A 193 24.52 38.17 30.58
CA ALA A 193 23.09 37.84 30.71
C ALA A 193 22.22 38.98 31.29
N SER A 194 22.74 40.19 31.46
CA SER A 194 22.15 41.20 32.34
C SER A 194 20.80 41.76 31.89
N PHE A 195 20.41 41.70 30.61
CA PHE A 195 19.13 42.26 30.16
C PHE A 195 18.57 41.45 28.97
N LEU A 196 17.46 40.71 29.18
CA LEU A 196 16.63 40.03 28.16
C LEU A 196 17.16 38.75 27.43
N GLY A 197 18.18 38.06 27.94
CA GLY A 197 18.80 36.94 27.21
C GLY A 197 18.02 35.61 27.18
N LYS A 198 17.37 35.28 26.06
CA LYS A 198 16.89 33.89 25.77
C LYS A 198 18.08 32.96 25.48
N ASN A 199 18.00 31.69 25.88
CA ASN A 199 18.99 30.65 25.54
C ASN A 199 19.17 30.54 24.02
N LYS A 200 20.41 30.33 23.55
CA LYS A 200 20.68 30.14 22.12
C LYS A 200 20.30 28.71 21.73
N LYS A 201 19.44 28.56 20.73
CA LYS A 201 18.97 27.28 20.21
C LYS A 201 19.59 27.03 18.84
N HIS A 202 20.33 25.94 18.71
CA HIS A 202 20.82 25.41 17.44
C HIS A 202 19.95 24.21 17.04
N SER A 203 19.64 24.06 15.75
CA SER A 203 18.79 22.94 15.31
C SER A 203 19.17 22.42 13.93
N ASN A 204 19.35 21.11 13.85
CA ASN A 204 19.49 20.38 12.59
C ASN A 204 18.20 19.60 12.31
N ASN A 205 17.45 20.01 11.28
CA ASN A 205 16.12 19.49 10.98
C ASN A 205 16.06 19.02 9.52
N PHE A 206 15.44 17.87 9.29
CA PHE A 206 15.26 17.29 7.97
C PHE A 206 14.01 16.42 7.90
N VAL A 207 13.55 16.19 6.66
CA VAL A 207 12.41 15.32 6.37
C VAL A 207 12.87 13.87 6.39
N ILE A 208 12.04 13.00 6.97
CA ILE A 208 12.17 11.55 6.92
C ILE A 208 11.10 11.00 5.99
N GLU A 209 11.47 10.02 5.19
CA GLU A 209 10.53 9.23 4.43
C GLU A 209 10.06 7.99 5.22
N TYR A 210 8.82 8.02 5.72
CA TYR A 210 8.25 6.88 6.42
C TYR A 210 7.56 5.93 5.42
N MET A 211 8.07 4.70 5.31
CA MET A 211 7.57 3.70 4.37
C MET A 211 7.18 2.42 5.12
N PRO A 212 5.92 2.31 5.59
CA PRO A 212 5.47 1.08 6.22
C PRO A 212 5.51 -0.09 5.23
N ARG A 213 6.26 -1.12 5.59
CA ARG A 213 6.41 -2.33 4.78
C ARG A 213 5.24 -3.26 5.05
N SER A 214 4.49 -3.56 3.99
CA SER A 214 3.39 -4.51 4.03
C SER A 214 3.45 -5.40 2.79
N ARG A 215 2.95 -6.62 2.93
CA ARG A 215 2.97 -7.66 1.88
C ARG A 215 1.60 -8.32 1.77
N PRO A 216 1.26 -8.87 0.60
CA PRO A 216 0.13 -9.78 0.49
C PRO A 216 0.28 -10.93 1.49
N PRO A 217 -0.81 -11.49 2.05
CA PRO A 217 -0.72 -12.60 3.01
C PRO A 217 -0.32 -13.93 2.37
N ARG A 218 -0.37 -14.02 1.04
CA ARG A 218 -0.05 -15.22 0.27
C ARG A 218 0.43 -14.85 -1.14
N PRO A 219 1.14 -15.76 -1.85
CA PRO A 219 1.53 -15.51 -3.22
C PRO A 219 0.33 -15.25 -4.11
N LEU A 220 0.53 -14.37 -5.10
CA LEU A 220 -0.24 -14.47 -6.32
C LEU A 220 0.08 -15.82 -6.95
N VAL A 221 -0.95 -16.67 -7.02
CA VAL A 221 -0.89 -17.94 -7.76
C VAL A 221 -0.67 -17.55 -9.21
N GLY A 222 0.61 -17.52 -9.58
CA GLY A 222 1.03 -17.24 -10.94
C GLY A 222 0.79 -18.50 -11.73
N HIS A 223 -0.44 -18.71 -12.19
CA HIS A 223 -0.60 -19.54 -13.37
C HIS A 223 0.05 -18.76 -14.50
N PRO A 224 1.12 -19.27 -15.13
CA PRO A 224 1.54 -18.70 -16.39
C PRO A 224 0.31 -18.76 -17.29
N LEU A 225 -0.12 -17.62 -17.83
CA LEU A 225 -1.17 -17.50 -18.86
C LEU A 225 -0.74 -18.19 -20.18
N SER A 226 0.20 -19.14 -20.12
CA SER A 226 0.76 -19.89 -21.22
C SER A 226 -0.23 -20.96 -21.68
N ALA A 227 -1.22 -20.51 -22.45
CA ALA A 227 -1.82 -21.10 -23.65
C ALA A 227 -2.31 -22.57 -23.67
N THR A 228 -2.15 -23.36 -22.60
CA THR A 228 -2.45 -24.81 -22.64
C THR A 228 -3.51 -25.27 -21.66
N THR A 229 -3.89 -24.45 -20.66
CA THR A 229 -5.00 -24.80 -19.74
C THR A 229 -6.35 -24.47 -20.39
N SER A 230 -6.66 -25.16 -21.48
CA SER A 230 -8.00 -25.18 -22.09
C SER A 230 -9.02 -25.97 -21.25
N GLU A 231 -8.61 -26.53 -20.12
CA GLU A 231 -9.46 -27.38 -19.29
C GLU A 231 -9.60 -26.82 -17.87
N ARG A 232 -10.83 -26.40 -17.57
CA ARG A 232 -11.37 -25.85 -16.33
C ARG A 232 -11.04 -24.39 -16.03
N PHE A 233 -12.02 -23.56 -16.41
CA PHE A 233 -12.29 -22.29 -15.74
C PHE A 233 -12.19 -22.44 -14.21
N PRO A 234 -11.77 -21.40 -13.47
CA PRO A 234 -11.67 -21.42 -12.01
C PRO A 234 -13.02 -21.51 -11.27
N THR A 235 -14.10 -21.93 -11.95
CA THR A 235 -15.38 -22.32 -11.34
C THR A 235 -15.13 -23.43 -10.31
N GLY A 236 -15.02 -23.03 -9.04
CA GLY A 236 -14.79 -23.94 -7.91
C GLY A 236 -13.46 -23.78 -7.18
N SER A 237 -12.54 -22.92 -7.63
CA SER A 237 -11.31 -22.65 -6.88
C SER A 237 -11.51 -21.52 -5.88
N GLU A 238 -11.14 -21.74 -4.61
CA GLU A 238 -11.11 -20.71 -3.55
C GLU A 238 -10.18 -19.51 -3.91
N GLU A 239 -9.37 -19.66 -4.93
CA GLU A 239 -8.36 -18.70 -5.39
C GLU A 239 -8.93 -17.52 -6.18
N TRP A 240 -10.17 -17.62 -6.68
CA TRP A 240 -10.80 -16.59 -7.49
C TRP A 240 -12.12 -16.11 -6.88
N ARG A 241 -12.31 -14.79 -6.90
CA ARG A 241 -13.57 -14.13 -6.58
C ARG A 241 -14.31 -13.81 -7.87
N GLN A 242 -15.50 -14.36 -8.00
CA GLN A 242 -16.39 -14.12 -9.14
C GLN A 242 -17.39 -13.00 -8.82
N PHE A 243 -17.60 -12.12 -9.79
CA PHE A 243 -18.64 -11.10 -9.78
C PHE A 243 -19.52 -11.29 -11.01
N THR A 244 -20.84 -11.22 -10.85
CA THR A 244 -21.79 -11.46 -11.95
C THR A 244 -22.67 -10.25 -12.18
N TYR A 245 -22.82 -9.84 -13.43
CA TYR A 245 -23.53 -8.65 -13.86
C TYR A 245 -24.47 -8.97 -15.03
N GLN A 246 -25.59 -8.27 -15.11
CA GLN A 246 -26.47 -8.30 -16.28
C GLN A 246 -26.18 -7.09 -17.17
N LEU A 247 -25.84 -7.35 -18.43
CA LEU A 247 -25.59 -6.34 -19.44
C LEU A 247 -26.83 -6.18 -20.31
N SER A 248 -27.55 -5.07 -20.10
CA SER A 248 -28.75 -4.75 -20.86
C SER A 248 -28.42 -4.15 -22.22
N THR A 249 -29.24 -4.49 -23.22
CA THR A 249 -29.10 -4.02 -24.60
C THR A 249 -29.80 -2.67 -24.77
N LYS A 250 -29.22 -1.76 -25.57
CA LYS A 250 -29.75 -0.39 -25.77
C LYS A 250 -30.98 -0.35 -26.68
N SER A 251 -31.09 -1.29 -27.61
CA SER A 251 -32.01 -1.15 -28.75
C SER A 251 -32.97 -2.32 -28.87
N LYS A 252 -34.27 -2.01 -28.77
CA LYS A 252 -35.35 -2.92 -29.17
C LYS A 252 -35.22 -3.38 -30.63
N LYS A 253 -34.50 -2.61 -31.48
CA LYS A 253 -34.33 -2.89 -32.91
C LYS A 253 -33.65 -4.23 -33.19
N TYR A 254 -32.71 -4.63 -32.34
CA TYR A 254 -31.93 -5.85 -32.57
C TYR A 254 -32.48 -7.08 -31.84
N ALA A 255 -33.56 -6.92 -31.05
CA ALA A 255 -34.18 -7.97 -30.23
C ALA A 255 -33.14 -8.84 -29.50
N LEU A 256 -32.08 -8.21 -28.98
CA LEU A 256 -30.99 -8.93 -28.32
C LEU A 256 -31.36 -9.27 -26.89
N GLU A 257 -31.19 -10.53 -26.54
CA GLU A 257 -31.32 -10.99 -25.16
C GLU A 257 -30.23 -10.38 -24.29
N PRO A 258 -30.52 -10.10 -22.99
CA PRO A 258 -29.53 -9.67 -22.03
C PRO A 258 -28.34 -10.64 -21.97
N LEU A 259 -27.14 -10.07 -21.81
CA LEU A 259 -25.92 -10.85 -21.65
C LEU A 259 -25.55 -10.89 -20.17
N THR A 260 -25.04 -12.02 -19.70
CA THR A 260 -24.46 -12.13 -18.36
C THR A 260 -22.94 -11.93 -18.45
N CYS A 261 -22.41 -11.00 -17.67
CA CYS A 261 -20.97 -10.76 -17.54
C CYS A 261 -20.47 -11.31 -16.21
N GLN A 262 -19.47 -12.18 -16.28
CA GLN A 262 -18.75 -12.71 -15.13
C GLN A 262 -17.34 -12.14 -15.11
N PHE A 263 -16.94 -11.54 -14.00
CA PHE A 263 -15.62 -10.96 -13.80
C PHE A 263 -14.92 -11.68 -12.66
N PHE A 264 -13.68 -12.10 -12.88
CA PHE A 264 -12.90 -12.88 -11.93
C PHE A 264 -11.64 -12.12 -11.54
N LEU A 265 -11.42 -11.99 -10.23
CA LEU A 265 -10.21 -11.45 -9.63
C LEU A 265 -9.62 -12.42 -8.62
N PRO A 266 -8.31 -12.40 -8.35
CA PRO A 266 -7.72 -13.19 -7.29
C PRO A 266 -8.37 -12.87 -5.94
N SER A 267 -8.78 -13.90 -5.21
CA SER A 267 -9.55 -13.73 -3.98
C SER A 267 -8.75 -13.09 -2.84
N VAL A 268 -7.41 -13.06 -2.94
CA VAL A 268 -6.51 -12.40 -1.98
C VAL A 268 -6.82 -10.91 -1.80
N GLY A 269 -7.22 -10.20 -2.87
CA GLY A 269 -7.60 -8.78 -2.83
C GLY A 269 -6.50 -7.81 -2.36
N ILE A 270 -5.31 -8.29 -2.01
CA ILE A 270 -4.15 -7.52 -1.55
C ILE A 270 -2.98 -7.86 -2.46
N PHE A 271 -2.37 -6.84 -3.07
CA PHE A 271 -1.36 -6.98 -4.11
C PHE A 271 -0.19 -6.04 -3.82
N GLY A 272 1.04 -6.45 -4.13
CA GLY A 272 2.15 -5.52 -4.14
C GLY A 272 1.92 -4.42 -5.18
N ILE A 273 2.42 -3.22 -4.92
CA ILE A 273 2.25 -2.07 -5.82
C ILE A 273 2.88 -2.26 -7.20
N ARG A 274 3.89 -3.14 -7.27
CA ARG A 274 4.57 -3.57 -8.50
C ARG A 274 4.00 -4.87 -9.08
N ASP A 275 3.06 -5.51 -8.39
CA ASP A 275 2.48 -6.77 -8.87
C ASP A 275 1.52 -6.49 -10.02
N SER A 276 1.50 -7.41 -10.98
CA SER A 276 0.44 -7.47 -11.98
C SER A 276 -0.73 -8.26 -11.42
N ILE A 277 -1.93 -7.68 -11.47
CA ILE A 277 -3.18 -8.26 -11.00
C ILE A 277 -3.85 -8.95 -12.18
N PRO A 278 -3.82 -10.30 -12.26
CA PRO A 278 -4.49 -11.01 -13.33
C PRO A 278 -6.02 -10.93 -13.16
N PHE A 279 -6.74 -11.02 -14.27
CA PHE A 279 -8.20 -11.09 -14.25
C PHE A 279 -8.73 -11.90 -15.44
N HIS A 280 -9.98 -12.37 -15.31
CA HIS A 280 -10.73 -12.96 -16.42
C HIS A 280 -12.09 -12.31 -16.54
N VAL A 281 -12.57 -12.14 -17.78
CA VAL A 281 -13.92 -11.66 -18.09
C VAL A 281 -14.58 -12.70 -18.98
N GLN A 282 -15.78 -13.12 -18.63
CA GLN A 282 -16.59 -14.03 -19.43
C GLN A 282 -17.96 -13.41 -19.72
N ILE A 283 -18.42 -13.50 -20.96
CA ILE A 283 -19.75 -13.06 -21.37
C ILE A 283 -20.54 -14.26 -21.84
N ILE A 284 -21.69 -14.47 -21.23
CA ILE A 284 -22.58 -15.61 -21.45
C ILE A 284 -23.90 -15.07 -22.01
N GLY A 285 -24.43 -15.72 -23.04
CA GLY A 285 -25.73 -15.37 -23.60
C GLY A 285 -26.12 -16.27 -24.76
N SER A 286 -27.19 -15.90 -25.47
CA SER A 286 -27.54 -16.56 -26.73
C SER A 286 -26.49 -16.31 -27.80
N THR A 287 -26.36 -17.30 -28.68
CA THR A 287 -25.44 -17.28 -29.82
C THR A 287 -25.63 -16.03 -30.69
N ASP A 288 -26.86 -15.57 -30.88
CA ASP A 288 -27.17 -14.37 -31.66
C ASP A 288 -26.64 -13.09 -31.00
N SER A 289 -26.83 -12.93 -29.69
CA SER A 289 -26.31 -11.78 -28.95
C SER A 289 -24.78 -11.76 -28.95
N LEU A 290 -24.14 -12.92 -28.77
CA LEU A 290 -22.69 -13.04 -28.77
C LEU A 290 -22.07 -12.83 -30.16
N ALA A 291 -22.68 -13.37 -31.22
CA ALA A 291 -22.22 -13.16 -32.60
C ALA A 291 -22.27 -11.67 -33.00
N LYS A 292 -23.32 -10.95 -32.57
CA LYS A 292 -23.39 -9.49 -32.78
C LYS A 292 -22.33 -8.75 -31.97
N LEU A 293 -22.07 -9.17 -30.73
CA LEU A 293 -21.02 -8.59 -29.89
C LEU A 293 -19.62 -8.78 -30.50
N GLN A 294 -19.31 -9.99 -31.02
CA GLN A 294 -18.07 -10.28 -31.73
C GLN A 294 -17.91 -9.44 -32.99
N THR A 295 -18.99 -9.29 -33.76
CA THR A 295 -18.97 -8.43 -34.96
C THR A 295 -18.61 -6.98 -34.63
N VAL A 296 -19.11 -6.46 -33.51
CA VAL A 296 -18.76 -5.11 -33.03
C VAL A 296 -17.31 -5.04 -32.56
N ALA A 297 -16.84 -6.05 -31.83
CA ALA A 297 -15.44 -6.14 -31.38
C ALA A 297 -14.46 -6.14 -32.58
N ALA A 298 -14.74 -6.97 -33.58
CA ALA A 298 -13.93 -7.11 -34.79
C ALA A 298 -13.86 -5.81 -35.59
N LYS A 299 -14.98 -5.10 -35.76
CA LYS A 299 -15.04 -3.81 -36.48
C LYS A 299 -14.21 -2.72 -35.81
N ASN A 300 -14.16 -2.72 -34.47
CA ASN A 300 -13.45 -1.69 -33.72
C ASN A 300 -11.95 -2.01 -33.54
N GLY A 301 -11.51 -3.23 -33.89
CA GLY A 301 -10.13 -3.67 -33.71
C GLY A 301 -9.63 -3.61 -32.26
N LYS A 302 -10.53 -3.51 -31.28
CA LYS A 302 -10.24 -3.31 -29.86
C LYS A 302 -11.15 -4.18 -29.01
N SER A 303 -10.66 -4.54 -27.82
CA SER A 303 -11.47 -5.20 -26.79
C SER A 303 -12.75 -4.38 -26.50
N ILE A 304 -13.87 -5.07 -26.35
CA ILE A 304 -15.15 -4.47 -25.92
C ILE A 304 -15.13 -4.05 -24.45
N PHE A 305 -14.17 -4.56 -23.68
CA PHE A 305 -13.93 -4.21 -22.29
C PHE A 305 -12.67 -3.38 -22.16
N ARG A 306 -12.71 -2.50 -21.18
CA ARG A 306 -11.56 -1.84 -20.63
C ARG A 306 -11.45 -2.22 -19.16
N VAL A 307 -10.26 -2.67 -18.78
CA VAL A 307 -9.91 -2.93 -17.38
C VAL A 307 -8.77 -2.01 -17.01
N HIS A 308 -8.90 -1.29 -15.90
CA HIS A 308 -7.87 -0.36 -15.44
C HIS A 308 -7.87 -0.28 -13.91
N LEU A 309 -6.74 0.14 -13.36
CA LEU A 309 -6.55 0.36 -11.94
C LEU A 309 -6.81 1.84 -11.64
N LEU A 310 -7.59 2.11 -10.60
CA LEU A 310 -8.02 3.44 -10.21
C LEU A 310 -7.71 3.66 -8.74
N ARG A 311 -7.07 4.79 -8.42
CA ARG A 311 -6.87 5.23 -7.05
C ARG A 311 -7.93 6.26 -6.68
N GLN A 312 -8.51 6.11 -5.50
CA GLN A 312 -9.36 7.09 -4.85
C GLN A 312 -8.62 7.68 -3.65
N VAL A 313 -8.46 9.00 -3.64
CA VAL A 313 -8.00 9.75 -2.47
C VAL A 313 -9.21 10.43 -1.86
N THR A 314 -9.49 10.12 -0.61
CA THR A 314 -10.60 10.67 0.15
C THR A 314 -10.07 11.55 1.27
N ILE A 315 -10.57 12.79 1.33
CA ILE A 315 -10.30 13.75 2.40
C ILE A 315 -11.57 13.90 3.22
N ASN A 316 -11.48 13.67 4.53
CA ASN A 316 -12.59 13.78 5.47
C ASN A 316 -12.26 14.82 6.55
N ASN A 317 -13.14 15.79 6.74
CA ASN A 317 -13.06 16.79 7.79
C ASN A 317 -14.42 16.92 8.47
N ASN A 318 -14.51 16.42 9.71
CA ASN A 318 -15.72 16.54 10.55
C ASN A 318 -17.02 16.09 9.83
N GLY A 319 -16.96 14.96 9.11
CA GLY A 319 -18.10 14.39 8.41
C GLY A 319 -18.34 14.95 7.00
N LYS A 320 -17.65 16.03 6.61
CA LYS A 320 -17.58 16.47 5.22
C LYS A 320 -16.52 15.65 4.50
N GLN A 321 -16.94 14.96 3.45
CA GLN A 321 -16.06 14.10 2.66
C GLN A 321 -15.94 14.64 1.23
N SER A 322 -14.72 14.60 0.71
CA SER A 322 -14.45 14.80 -0.71
C SER A 322 -13.59 13.64 -1.20
N ALA A 323 -13.82 13.21 -2.43
CA ALA A 323 -13.07 12.11 -3.05
C ALA A 323 -12.68 12.49 -4.48
N VAL A 324 -11.44 12.18 -4.82
CA VAL A 324 -10.90 12.37 -6.17
C VAL A 324 -10.31 11.05 -6.65
N HIS A 325 -10.44 10.80 -7.95
CA HIS A 325 -9.99 9.57 -8.59
C HIS A 325 -8.96 9.87 -9.66
N PHE A 326 -7.96 9.02 -9.79
CA PHE A 326 -7.01 9.06 -10.90
C PHE A 326 -6.59 7.65 -11.33
N PRO A 327 -6.32 7.45 -12.64
CA PRO A 327 -5.90 6.15 -13.14
C PRO A 327 -4.47 5.85 -12.67
N LEU A 328 -4.25 4.61 -12.22
CA LEU A 328 -2.92 4.10 -11.91
C LEU A 328 -2.33 3.29 -13.05
N GLY A 329 -3.14 2.70 -13.92
CA GLY A 329 -2.65 1.90 -15.04
C GLY A 329 -3.79 1.22 -15.81
N GLU A 330 -3.53 0.85 -17.06
CA GLU A 330 -4.49 0.21 -17.95
C GLU A 330 -4.04 -1.21 -18.28
N ALA A 331 -5.01 -2.13 -18.32
CA ALA A 331 -4.73 -3.54 -18.56
C ALA A 331 -4.40 -3.83 -20.03
N LYS A 332 -3.57 -4.84 -20.24
CA LYS A 332 -3.48 -5.53 -21.53
C LYS A 332 -4.47 -6.69 -21.51
N ILE A 333 -5.41 -6.70 -22.46
CA ILE A 333 -6.48 -7.70 -22.57
C ILE A 333 -6.24 -8.53 -23.83
N SER A 334 -6.23 -9.86 -23.69
CA SER A 334 -6.24 -10.83 -24.78
C SER A 334 -7.56 -11.58 -24.82
N VAL A 335 -7.97 -11.99 -26.01
CA VAL A 335 -9.08 -12.93 -26.18
C VAL A 335 -8.58 -14.30 -25.75
N ALA A 336 -9.28 -14.94 -24.82
CA ALA A 336 -8.94 -16.30 -24.41
C ALA A 336 -9.29 -17.27 -25.56
N PRO A 337 -8.46 -18.28 -25.86
CA PRO A 337 -8.78 -19.29 -26.86
C PRO A 337 -10.15 -19.90 -26.57
N LEU A 338 -11.00 -20.02 -27.59
CA LEU A 338 -12.23 -20.79 -27.46
C LEU A 338 -11.82 -22.21 -27.09
N ALA A 339 -12.23 -22.68 -25.91
CA ALA A 339 -12.09 -24.09 -25.57
C ALA A 339 -12.88 -24.84 -26.64
N ASN A 340 -12.17 -25.58 -27.51
CA ASN A 340 -12.79 -26.41 -28.52
C ASN A 340 -13.68 -27.41 -27.78
N SER A 341 -14.99 -27.15 -27.76
CA SER A 341 -16.00 -28.05 -27.21
C SER A 341 -16.08 -29.27 -28.12
N SER A 342 -15.06 -30.12 -28.02
CA SER A 342 -14.96 -31.37 -28.73
C SER A 342 -15.97 -32.37 -28.14
N GLY A 343 -17.21 -32.25 -28.62
CA GLY A 343 -17.86 -33.41 -29.21
C GLY A 343 -18.49 -34.47 -28.32
N THR A 344 -18.77 -34.24 -27.03
CA THR A 344 -19.73 -35.12 -26.32
C THR A 344 -21.13 -34.51 -26.34
N THR A 345 -21.85 -34.82 -27.41
CA THR A 345 -23.30 -34.64 -27.56
C THR A 345 -24.04 -35.50 -26.52
N SER A 346 -24.07 -35.09 -25.25
CA SER A 346 -25.06 -35.61 -24.31
C SER A 346 -26.39 -34.91 -24.61
N SER A 347 -27.30 -35.65 -25.24
CA SER A 347 -28.62 -35.28 -25.74
C SER A 347 -29.66 -34.89 -24.67
N GLY A 348 -29.25 -34.21 -23.60
CA GLY A 348 -30.15 -33.65 -22.58
C GLY A 348 -30.52 -32.21 -22.92
N GLN A 349 -31.79 -31.97 -23.29
CA GLN A 349 -32.34 -30.66 -23.65
C GLN A 349 -32.18 -29.61 -22.53
N GLY A 350 -31.14 -28.80 -22.63
CA GLY A 350 -31.06 -27.48 -22.03
C GLY A 350 -30.25 -26.61 -22.98
N GLN A 351 -30.80 -25.49 -23.46
CA GLN A 351 -30.07 -24.55 -24.30
C GLN A 351 -28.80 -24.10 -23.57
N GLN A 352 -27.66 -24.70 -23.91
CA GLN A 352 -26.37 -24.31 -23.36
C GLN A 352 -26.01 -22.96 -23.98
N GLY A 353 -26.05 -21.89 -23.17
CA GLY A 353 -25.59 -20.57 -23.61
C GLY A 353 -24.15 -20.64 -24.09
N SER A 354 -23.84 -19.97 -25.19
CA SER A 354 -22.45 -19.82 -25.63
C SER A 354 -21.75 -18.80 -24.72
N SER A 355 -20.41 -18.80 -24.73
CA SER A 355 -19.64 -17.82 -23.97
C SER A 355 -18.42 -17.29 -24.72
N LEU A 356 -18.07 -16.04 -24.45
CA LEU A 356 -16.86 -15.37 -24.92
C LEU A 356 -16.00 -15.02 -23.73
N SER A 357 -14.69 -15.19 -23.84
CA SER A 357 -13.78 -15.02 -22.72
C SER A 357 -12.58 -14.16 -23.07
N TRP A 358 -12.17 -13.37 -22.10
CA TRP A 358 -10.99 -12.52 -22.14
C TRP A 358 -10.18 -12.74 -20.88
N GLU A 359 -8.88 -12.60 -21.02
CA GLU A 359 -7.93 -12.63 -19.91
C GLU A 359 -6.99 -11.44 -20.04
N GLY A 360 -6.36 -11.09 -18.93
CA GLY A 360 -5.41 -10.01 -18.93
C GLY A 360 -4.82 -9.79 -17.56
N ALA A 361 -3.99 -8.77 -17.48
CA ALA A 361 -3.45 -8.31 -16.21
C ALA A 361 -3.33 -6.79 -16.20
N VAL A 362 -3.53 -6.22 -15.01
CA VAL A 362 -3.41 -4.77 -14.76
C VAL A 362 -2.33 -4.52 -13.71
N CYS A 363 -1.49 -3.52 -13.93
CA CYS A 363 -0.48 -3.10 -12.98
C CYS A 363 -0.46 -1.57 -12.90
N CYS A 364 0.14 -1.03 -11.84
CA CYS A 364 0.46 0.39 -11.79
C CYS A 364 1.46 0.75 -12.90
N ASP A 365 1.27 1.90 -13.50
CA ASP A 365 2.27 2.58 -14.32
C ASP A 365 3.21 3.34 -13.38
N LEU A 366 4.48 2.93 -13.35
CA LEU A 366 5.48 3.43 -12.41
C LEU A 366 6.45 4.43 -13.07
N SER A 367 6.07 4.99 -14.23
CA SER A 367 7.00 5.74 -15.09
C SER A 367 7.56 7.02 -14.45
N GLU A 368 6.80 7.73 -13.59
CA GLU A 368 7.18 9.09 -13.17
C GLU A 368 6.97 9.39 -11.66
N GLU A 369 6.12 8.66 -10.94
CA GLU A 369 5.76 9.01 -9.56
C GLU A 369 5.95 7.85 -8.56
N LYS A 370 6.44 8.20 -7.36
CA LYS A 370 6.49 7.28 -6.23
C LYS A 370 5.07 7.03 -5.71
N ILE A 371 4.48 5.93 -6.15
CA ILE A 371 3.16 5.52 -5.69
C ILE A 371 3.26 4.97 -4.26
N ALA A 372 2.51 5.55 -3.33
CA ALA A 372 2.41 5.03 -1.96
C ALA A 372 1.42 3.85 -1.86
N PRO A 373 1.55 2.94 -0.88
CA PRO A 373 0.56 1.89 -0.62
C PRO A 373 -0.79 2.47 -0.16
N SER A 374 -1.86 1.68 -0.19
CA SER A 374 -3.17 2.09 0.34
C SER A 374 -3.11 2.27 1.86
N PHE A 375 -3.71 3.33 2.39
CA PHE A 375 -3.76 3.60 3.82
C PHE A 375 -5.04 4.32 4.22
N ASN A 376 -5.35 4.31 5.53
CA ASN A 376 -6.43 5.10 6.11
C ASN A 376 -5.96 5.73 7.43
N ALA A 377 -5.88 7.06 7.43
CA ALA A 377 -5.47 7.87 8.58
C ALA A 377 -6.64 8.71 9.14
N GLY A 378 -7.89 8.33 8.84
CA GLY A 378 -9.11 9.04 9.25
C GLY A 378 -9.37 10.29 8.41
N ILE A 379 -8.46 11.24 8.45
CA ILE A 379 -8.51 12.51 7.69
C ILE A 379 -8.24 12.31 6.20
N VAL A 380 -7.30 11.43 5.85
CA VAL A 380 -6.96 11.06 4.49
C VAL A 380 -7.00 9.55 4.38
N SER A 381 -7.64 9.05 3.33
CA SER A 381 -7.55 7.64 2.95
C SER A 381 -7.26 7.49 1.47
N VAL A 382 -6.44 6.49 1.15
CA VAL A 382 -6.05 6.09 -0.19
C VAL A 382 -6.56 4.68 -0.40
N MET A 383 -7.47 4.51 -1.35
CA MET A 383 -8.09 3.23 -1.71
C MET A 383 -7.87 2.95 -3.19
N ASP A 384 -7.75 1.68 -3.55
CA ASP A 384 -7.47 1.26 -4.92
C ASP A 384 -8.60 0.35 -5.44
N PHE A 385 -8.90 0.45 -6.73
CA PHE A 385 -9.99 -0.29 -7.36
C PHE A 385 -9.56 -0.83 -8.72
N VAL A 386 -9.88 -2.09 -9.00
CA VAL A 386 -9.89 -2.61 -10.37
C VAL A 386 -11.25 -2.28 -10.99
N ILE A 387 -11.25 -1.50 -12.06
CA ILE A 387 -12.45 -1.07 -12.76
C ILE A 387 -12.63 -1.90 -14.02
N LEU A 388 -13.78 -2.54 -14.16
CA LEU A 388 -14.25 -3.14 -15.41
C LEU A 388 -15.32 -2.24 -16.02
N GLU A 389 -15.12 -1.81 -17.26
CA GLU A 389 -16.12 -1.03 -18.00
C GLU A 389 -16.20 -1.46 -19.47
N LEU A 390 -17.33 -1.16 -20.12
CA LEU A 390 -17.44 -1.29 -21.57
C LEU A 390 -16.61 -0.19 -22.24
N ALA A 391 -15.67 -0.58 -23.10
CA ALA A 391 -14.89 0.35 -23.90
C ALA A 391 -15.86 1.16 -24.78
N LYS A 392 -15.85 2.50 -24.68
CA LYS A 392 -16.80 3.40 -25.35
C LYS A 392 -16.88 3.11 -26.86
N PRO A 393 -17.95 2.48 -27.35
CA PRO A 393 -18.23 2.41 -28.77
C PRO A 393 -19.13 3.60 -29.13
N ASP A 394 -18.81 4.31 -30.20
CA ASP A 394 -19.65 5.43 -30.72
C ASP A 394 -21.11 5.02 -31.00
N LYS A 395 -21.42 3.71 -31.03
CA LYS A 395 -22.76 3.12 -31.22
C LYS A 395 -22.95 1.82 -30.42
N SER A 396 -22.79 1.85 -29.09
CA SER A 396 -22.83 0.63 -28.27
C SER A 396 -24.14 -0.16 -28.40
N LEU A 397 -24.04 -1.48 -28.63
CA LEU A 397 -25.18 -2.41 -28.55
C LEU A 397 -25.74 -2.50 -27.12
N LEU A 398 -24.91 -2.22 -26.13
CA LEU A 398 -25.18 -2.37 -24.70
C LEU A 398 -25.29 -1.02 -24.01
N ASN A 399 -26.02 -0.96 -22.91
CA ASN A 399 -26.05 0.19 -22.02
C ASN A 399 -24.65 0.45 -21.44
N PRO A 400 -24.32 1.71 -21.08
CA PRO A 400 -23.06 1.99 -20.39
C PRO A 400 -22.95 1.11 -19.15
N PHE A 401 -21.79 0.49 -18.97
CA PHE A 401 -21.51 -0.41 -17.86
C PHE A 401 -20.14 -0.08 -17.31
N ARG A 402 -20.07 0.10 -15.99
CA ARG A 402 -18.85 0.39 -15.23
C ARG A 402 -19.03 -0.14 -13.82
N GLN A 403 -18.10 -0.99 -13.38
CA GLN A 403 -18.11 -1.60 -12.05
C GLN A 403 -16.71 -1.54 -11.47
N GLY A 404 -16.60 -1.22 -10.18
CA GLY A 404 -15.33 -1.08 -9.47
C GLY A 404 -15.21 -2.07 -8.33
N HIS A 405 -14.05 -2.69 -8.20
CA HIS A 405 -13.77 -3.72 -7.22
C HIS A 405 -12.60 -3.30 -6.33
N GLY A 406 -12.86 -3.11 -5.04
CA GLY A 406 -11.85 -2.72 -4.08
C GLY A 406 -10.71 -3.73 -4.00
N VAL A 407 -9.49 -3.24 -4.13
CA VAL A 407 -8.25 -3.97 -3.91
C VAL A 407 -7.35 -3.14 -2.99
N ARG A 408 -6.38 -3.80 -2.35
CA ARG A 408 -5.39 -3.11 -1.52
C ARG A 408 -4.02 -3.25 -2.15
N LEU A 409 -3.36 -2.12 -2.40
CA LEU A 409 -1.96 -2.09 -2.81
C LEU A 409 -1.06 -1.93 -1.60
N VAL A 410 -0.05 -2.79 -1.49
CA VAL A 410 0.93 -2.78 -0.41
C VAL A 410 2.34 -2.53 -0.97
N SER A 411 3.27 -2.11 -0.13
CA SER A 411 4.58 -1.62 -0.56
C SER A 411 5.47 -2.70 -1.20
N ASN A 412 5.36 -3.95 -0.74
CA ASN A 412 6.22 -5.03 -1.22
C ASN A 412 5.40 -6.12 -1.94
N SER A 413 5.93 -6.60 -3.06
CA SER A 413 5.46 -7.81 -3.74
C SER A 413 5.66 -9.06 -2.88
N TRP A 414 4.84 -10.08 -3.12
CA TRP A 414 5.09 -11.39 -2.50
C TRP A 414 6.31 -12.10 -3.09
N LYS A 415 6.50 -12.00 -4.40
CA LYS A 415 7.65 -12.60 -5.10
C LYS A 415 8.87 -11.69 -4.86
N ILE A 416 9.97 -12.28 -4.41
CA ILE A 416 11.29 -11.63 -4.49
C ILE A 416 11.74 -11.92 -5.92
N THR A 417 11.56 -10.98 -6.83
CA THR A 417 12.12 -11.11 -8.17
C THR A 417 13.63 -10.90 -8.01
N ARG A 418 14.43 -11.96 -8.20
CA ARG A 418 15.91 -11.93 -8.11
C ARG A 418 16.60 -11.00 -9.12
N SER A 419 15.86 -10.18 -9.86
CA SER A 419 16.41 -9.30 -10.90
C SER A 419 17.05 -8.03 -10.35
N GLU A 420 16.97 -7.73 -9.05
CA GLU A 420 17.62 -6.54 -8.45
C GLU A 420 19.10 -6.77 -8.07
N THR A 421 19.67 -7.97 -8.23
CA THR A 421 21.09 -8.25 -7.93
C THR A 421 22.07 -8.12 -9.11
N GLU A 422 21.63 -7.85 -10.34
CA GLU A 422 22.52 -7.77 -11.52
C GLU A 422 22.67 -6.34 -12.11
N GLY A 423 22.29 -5.30 -11.36
CA GLY A 423 22.34 -3.91 -11.81
C GLY A 423 23.16 -2.96 -10.94
N TYR A 424 24.18 -3.44 -10.23
CA TYR A 424 25.10 -2.61 -9.44
C TYR A 424 26.57 -2.86 -9.78
#